data_AF-L0EC10-F1
#
_entry.id   AF-L0EC10-F1
#
_cell.length_a   1.000
_cell.length_b   1.000
_cell.length_c   1.000
_cell.angle_alpha   90.00
_cell.angle_beta   90.00
_cell.angle_gamma   90.00
#
_symmetry.space_group_name_H-M   'P 1'
#
loop_
_entity.id
_entity.type
_entity.pdbx_description
1 polymer ?
#
loop_
_entity_poly.entity_id
_entity_poly.type
_entity_poly.pdbx_seq_one_letter_code
_entity_poly.pdbx_strand_id
1 'polypeptide(L)' 'MPQWLCNQLMRAFQKKDSRQIRLLNDCWFFYRSKPLKDDGDRQTGLLP' A
#
# COMPACT_ATOMS: atom_id res chain seq x y z
N MET A 1 -1.31 3.86 3.70
CA MET A 1 -1.37 2.69 2.78
C MET A 1 -2.31 3.02 1.64
N PRO A 2 -1.97 2.67 0.40
CA PRO A 2 -2.89 2.73 -0.73
C PRO A 2 -4.16 1.92 -0.46
N GLN A 3 -5.26 2.32 -1.09
CA GLN A 3 -6.56 1.63 -0.98
C GLN A 3 -6.46 0.14 -1.34
N TRP A 4 -5.65 -0.19 -2.36
CA TRP A 4 -5.44 -1.57 -2.81
C TRP A 4 -4.80 -2.45 -1.72
N LEU A 5 -3.91 -1.88 -0.92
CA LEU A 5 -3.20 -2.58 0.15
C LEU A 5 -4.10 -2.79 1.37
N CYS A 6 -4.93 -1.80 1.71
CA CYS A 6 -5.97 -1.94 2.73
C CYS A 6 -6.96 -3.06 2.36
N ASN A 7 -7.38 -3.14 1.09
CA ASN A 7 -8.28 -4.19 0.63
C ASN A 7 -7.64 -5.59 0.71
N GLN A 8 -6.33 -5.71 0.43
CA GLN A 8 -5.60 -6.97 0.56
C GLN A 8 -5.45 -7.39 2.03
N LEU A 9 -5.12 -6.46 2.93
CA LEU A 9 -5.05 -6.72 4.36
C LEU A 9 -6.40 -7.14 4.95
N MET A 10 -7.48 -6.47 4.53
CA MET A 10 -8.83 -6.80 4.99
C MET A 10 -9.25 -8.22 4.59
N ARG A 11 -8.91 -8.66 3.37
CA ARG A 11 -9.13 -10.05 2.92
C ARG A 11 -8.26 -11.04 3.67
N ALA A 12 -6.99 -10.73 3.89
CA ALA A 12 -6.07 -11.57 4.65
C ALA A 12 -6.53 -11.72 6.12
N PHE A 13 -7.03 -10.63 6.71
CA PHE A 13 -7.60 -10.62 8.06
C PHE A 13 -8.85 -11.48 8.18
N GLN A 14 -9.79 -11.38 7.23
CA GLN A 14 -10.97 -12.25 7.19
C GLN A 14 -10.59 -13.74 7.06
N LYS A 15 -9.53 -14.05 6.29
CA LYS A 15 -8.99 -15.41 6.16
C LYS A 15 -8.12 -15.85 7.34
N LYS A 16 -7.88 -14.98 8.33
CA LYS A 16 -6.93 -15.19 9.44
C LYS A 16 -5.53 -15.60 8.97
N ASP A 17 -5.11 -15.14 7.78
CA ASP A 17 -3.78 -15.41 7.26
C ASP A 17 -2.77 -14.39 7.82
N SER A 18 -2.27 -14.68 9.02
CA SER A 18 -1.28 -13.85 9.70
C SER A 18 0.05 -13.74 8.93
N ARG A 19 0.39 -14.74 8.10
CA ARG A 19 1.59 -14.72 7.26
C ARG A 19 1.44 -13.71 6.14
N GLN A 20 0.29 -13.71 5.47
CA GLN A 20 -0.03 -12.74 4.42
C GLN A 20 -0.08 -11.31 4.98
N ILE A 21 -0.67 -11.10 6.16
CA ILE A 21 -0.68 -9.78 6.82
C ILE A 21 0.73 -9.27 7.10
N ARG A 22 1.62 -10.14 7.59
CA ARG A 22 3.00 -9.79 7.90
C ARG A 22 3.78 -9.42 6.63
N LEU A 23 3.67 -10.22 5.58
CA LEU A 23 4.28 -9.94 4.28
C LEU A 23 3.79 -8.60 3.68
N LEU A 24 2.48 -8.35 3.72
CA LEU A 24 1.90 -7.09 3.21
C LEU A 24 2.39 -5.87 4.00
N ASN A 25 2.55 -6.00 5.32
CA ASN A 25 3.15 -4.96 6.16
C ASN A 25 4.63 -4.75 5.83
N ASP A 26 5.40 -5.82 5.64
CA ASP A 26 6.82 -5.73 5.29
C ASP A 26 6.99 -5.04 3.91
N CYS A 27 6.15 -5.40 2.93
CA CYS A 27 6.11 -4.73 1.62
C CYS A 27 5.74 -3.25 1.74
N TRP A 28 4.78 -2.90 2.61
CA TRP A 28 4.42 -1.51 2.88
C TRP A 28 5.57 -0.71 3.46
N PHE A 29 6.28 -1.28 4.43
CA PHE A 29 7.44 -0.64 5.03
C PHE A 29 8.52 -0.38 3.99
N PHE A 30 8.85 -1.37 3.16
CA PHE A 30 9.82 -1.20 2.07
C PHE A 30 9.39 -0.12 1.06
N TYR A 31 8.11 -0.08 0.72
CA TYR A 31 7.54 0.96 -0.15
C TYR A 31 7.62 2.36 0.48
N ARG A 32 7.37 2.47 1.79
CA ARG A 32 7.41 3.73 2.55
C ARG A 32 8.84 4.23 2.79
N SER A 33 9.80 3.33 2.93
CA SER A 33 11.22 3.65 3.18
C SER A 33 11.95 4.15 1.94
N LYS A 34 11.37 4.00 0.74
CA LYS A 34 11.86 4.73 -0.43
C LYS A 34 11.30 6.16 -0.36
N PRO A 35 12.14 7.22 -0.31
CA PRO A 35 11.63 8.56 -0.58
C PRO A 35 10.99 8.47 -1.97
N LEU A 36 9.73 8.88 -2.10
CA LEU A 36 9.07 8.95 -3.39
C LEU A 36 9.98 9.76 -4.32
N LYS A 37 10.72 9.07 -5.20
CA LYS A 37 10.98 9.64 -6.51
C LYS A 37 9.62 9.55 -7.19
N ASP A 38 8.95 10.68 -7.09
CA ASP A 38 7.80 11.07 -7.86
C ASP A 38 8.14 10.84 -9.34
N ASP A 39 7.69 9.71 -9.89
CA ASP A 39 7.65 9.47 -11.32
C ASP A 39 6.24 8.95 -11.59
N GLY A 40 5.45 9.80 -12.26
CA GLY A 40 4.00 9.83 -12.27
C GLY A 40 3.28 8.60 -12.82
N ASP A 41 1.99 8.46 -12.48
CA ASP A 41 0.95 9.13 -13.28
C ASP A 41 -0.46 8.76 -12.77
N ARG A 42 -1.14 9.71 -12.11
CA ARG A 42 -2.58 9.93 -12.25
C ARG A 42 -2.84 11.41 -12.05
N GLN A 43 -2.77 12.11 -13.17
CA GLN A 43 -3.26 13.46 -13.37
C GLN A 43 -4.66 13.66 -12.76
N THR A 44 -4.80 14.55 -11.77
CA THR A 44 -6.07 15.21 -11.44
C THR A 44 -5.77 16.59 -10.86
N GLY A 45 -5.96 17.60 -11.71
CA GLY A 45 -6.52 18.90 -11.33
C GLY A 45 -5.62 19.89 -10.59
N LEU A 46 -5.24 20.97 -11.30
CA LEU A 46 -5.36 22.37 -10.87
C LEU A 46 -4.99 22.68 -9.40
N LEU A 47 -3.79 23.22 -9.14
CA LEU A 47 -3.46 24.67 -8.97
C LEU A 47 -3.69 25.14 -7.50
N PRO A 48 -3.24 26.34 -7.07
CA PRO A 48 -2.71 26.64 -5.72
C PRO A 48 -3.69 26.45 -4.55
#